data_AF-A0A8H7N7M0-F1
#
_entry.id   AF-A0A8H7N7M0-F1
#
_cell.length_a   1.000
_cell.length_b   1.000
_cell.length_c   1.000
_cell.angle_alpha   90.00
_cell.angle_beta   90.00
_cell.angle_gamma   90.00
#
_symmetry.space_group_name_H-M   'P 1'
#
loop_
_entity.id
_entity.type
_entity.pdbx_description
1 polymer ?
#
loop_
_entity_poly.entity_id
_entity_poly.type
_entity_poly.pdbx_seq_one_letter_code
_entity_poly.pdbx_strand_id
1 'polypeptide(L)'
;MPLLSPDLGRPPPRRHSKVRDMLMRGKDDTLVASWKLLLEQLRSEIELTLRAGPAIFPSLHFNDLKSKSRANDFSCQLRRSGGGVIRGVISESEARTWNSELQAYLAGDDSLASSSAQDPQLYDVYWSPAQVKCRAHPNVLASQKFLMSLWSSSNHTAAISHNFPLSYADRIRHRNPSDSSFLLRPSIEGDSADRWCPDDSREAFTYKKIWEGNWQNYDPWDSTTRIQTPKHSAQNRNSSSMFRMFQGWLPLSPLPESQGSLRLCPMLQATTAYVLLRPLFSPINSSPTSSEFLSAQNWTLNLRVHLQSLPPPLTGRS
;
A
#
# COMPACT_ATOMS: atom_id res chain seq x y z
N MET A 1 -4.93 16.20 2.85
CA MET A 1 -5.43 14.94 3.43
C MET A 1 -5.88 15.17 4.87
N PRO A 2 -7.18 15.43 5.14
CA PRO A 2 -7.71 15.58 6.50
C PRO A 2 -8.34 14.28 7.05
N LEU A 3 -8.32 13.18 6.28
CA LEU A 3 -8.99 11.92 6.63
C LEU A 3 -8.21 11.04 7.62
N LEU A 4 -6.95 11.37 7.91
CA LEU A 4 -6.03 10.55 8.70
C LEU A 4 -5.14 11.37 9.63
N SER A 5 -5.64 12.52 10.14
CA SER A 5 -5.08 13.07 11.37
C SER A 5 -5.82 12.42 12.54
N PRO A 6 -5.12 12.00 13.61
CA PRO A 6 -5.73 11.73 14.91
C PRO A 6 -6.09 13.07 15.56
N ASP A 7 -6.87 13.91 14.87
CA ASP A 7 -7.45 15.08 15.48
C ASP A 7 -8.62 14.58 16.33
N LEU A 8 -8.29 14.18 17.56
CA LEU A 8 -9.15 13.59 18.59
C LEU A 8 -10.33 14.48 19.02
N GLY A 9 -10.62 15.58 18.30
CA GLY A 9 -11.61 16.58 18.68
C GLY A 9 -12.66 16.94 17.61
N ARG A 10 -12.56 16.49 16.35
CA ARG A 10 -13.57 16.83 15.32
C ARG A 10 -14.32 15.60 14.82
N PRO A 11 -15.67 15.58 14.90
CA PRO A 11 -16.45 14.50 14.32
C PRO A 11 -16.20 14.46 12.81
N PRO A 12 -16.07 13.25 12.23
CA PRO A 12 -15.84 13.13 10.80
C PRO A 12 -17.04 13.73 10.04
N PRO A 13 -16.83 14.29 8.83
CA PRO A 13 -17.92 14.78 7.98
C PRO A 13 -19.09 13.79 7.91
N ARG A 14 -20.35 14.28 7.95
CA ARG A 14 -21.59 13.47 8.01
C ARG A 14 -21.69 12.32 7.00
N ARG A 15 -20.99 12.41 5.86
CA ARG A 15 -20.89 11.32 4.88
C ARG A 15 -20.17 10.08 5.42
N HIS A 16 -19.14 10.25 6.25
CA HIS A 16 -18.35 9.14 6.81
C HIS A 16 -19.10 8.39 7.92
N SER A 17 -19.94 9.08 8.70
CA SER A 17 -20.77 8.42 9.72
C SER A 17 -21.80 7.49 9.07
N LYS A 18 -22.42 7.89 7.95
CA LYS A 18 -23.35 7.03 7.20
C LYS A 18 -22.68 5.77 6.64
N VAL A 19 -21.48 5.92 6.05
CA VAL A 19 -20.70 4.79 5.53
C VAL A 19 -20.34 3.84 6.66
N ARG A 20 -19.86 4.37 7.79
CA ARG A 20 -19.57 3.57 8.98
C ARG A 20 -20.79 2.79 9.47
N ASP A 21 -21.93 3.46 9.59
CA ASP A 21 -23.17 2.84 10.05
C ASP A 21 -23.67 1.76 9.07
N MET A 22 -23.46 1.95 7.77
CA MET A 22 -23.75 0.94 6.75
C MET A 22 -22.86 -0.30 6.92
N LEU A 23 -21.55 -0.11 7.09
CA LEU A 23 -20.59 -1.20 7.22
C LEU A 23 -20.78 -2.02 8.50
N MET A 24 -21.18 -1.38 9.60
CA MET A 24 -21.39 -2.04 10.90
C MET A 24 -22.77 -2.70 11.05
N ARG A 25 -23.77 -2.33 10.23
CA ARG A 25 -25.18 -2.72 10.44
C ARG A 25 -25.35 -4.23 10.63
N GLY A 26 -25.70 -4.64 11.85
CA GLY A 26 -26.02 -6.04 12.19
C GLY A 26 -24.79 -6.95 12.30
N LYS A 27 -23.59 -6.37 12.46
CA LYS A 27 -22.32 -7.11 12.46
C LYS A 27 -21.41 -6.72 13.63
N ASP A 28 -21.91 -5.95 14.59
CA ASP A 28 -21.13 -5.36 15.69
C ASP A 28 -20.31 -6.44 16.42
N ASP A 29 -20.95 -7.51 16.90
CA ASP A 29 -20.28 -8.60 17.62
C ASP A 29 -19.29 -9.37 16.73
N THR A 30 -19.65 -9.62 15.47
CA THR A 30 -18.80 -10.28 14.49
C THR A 30 -17.53 -9.46 14.21
N LEU A 31 -17.67 -8.15 14.06
CA LEU A 31 -16.53 -7.24 13.85
C LEU A 31 -15.65 -7.14 15.08
N VAL A 32 -16.23 -7.12 16.29
CA VAL A 32 -15.46 -7.15 17.55
C VAL A 32 -14.67 -8.45 17.67
N ALA A 33 -15.29 -9.61 17.43
CA ALA A 33 -14.59 -10.90 17.46
C ALA A 33 -13.46 -10.96 16.43
N SER A 34 -13.75 -10.54 15.20
CA SER A 34 -12.78 -10.41 14.10
C SER A 34 -11.59 -9.52 14.45
N TRP A 35 -11.85 -8.36 15.08
CA TRP A 35 -10.82 -7.42 15.51
C TRP A 35 -9.89 -8.02 16.57
N LYS A 36 -10.44 -8.75 17.55
CA LYS A 36 -9.63 -9.42 18.58
C LYS A 36 -8.67 -10.45 17.97
N LEU A 37 -9.17 -11.29 17.04
CA LEU A 37 -8.34 -12.26 16.32
C LEU A 37 -7.25 -11.57 15.49
N LEU A 38 -7.58 -10.43 14.87
CA LEU A 38 -6.62 -9.65 14.10
C LEU A 38 -5.49 -9.09 14.97
N LEU A 39 -5.80 -8.56 16.15
CA LEU A 39 -4.81 -8.03 17.08
C LEU A 39 -3.83 -9.11 17.56
N GLU A 40 -4.34 -10.32 17.84
CA GLU A 40 -3.52 -11.48 18.20
C GLU A 40 -2.58 -11.88 17.06
N GLN A 41 -3.09 -11.97 15.82
CA GLN A 41 -2.26 -12.24 14.65
C GLN A 41 -1.18 -11.17 14.48
N LEU A 42 -1.53 -9.89 14.58
CA LEU A 42 -0.58 -8.78 14.44
C LEU A 42 0.56 -8.86 15.46
N ARG A 43 0.26 -9.20 16.72
CA ARG A 43 1.30 -9.41 17.74
C ARG A 43 2.29 -10.50 17.31
N SER A 44 1.79 -11.65 16.86
CA SER A 44 2.64 -12.75 16.41
C SER A 44 3.49 -12.39 15.17
N GLU A 45 2.91 -11.70 14.18
CA GLU A 45 3.62 -11.27 12.98
C GLU A 45 4.66 -10.18 13.27
N ILE A 46 4.41 -9.29 14.23
CA ILE A 46 5.38 -8.29 14.69
C ILE A 46 6.57 -8.99 15.35
N GLU A 47 6.33 -9.93 16.26
CA GLU A 47 7.41 -10.70 16.91
C GLU A 47 8.25 -11.50 15.89
N LEU A 48 7.60 -12.09 14.88
CA LEU A 48 8.30 -12.74 13.76
C LEU A 48 9.12 -11.74 12.94
N THR A 49 8.55 -10.58 12.61
CA THR A 49 9.22 -9.53 11.84
C THR A 49 10.44 -8.98 12.57
N LEU A 50 10.33 -8.75 13.88
CA LEU A 50 11.44 -8.26 14.71
C LEU A 50 12.59 -9.28 14.78
N ARG A 51 12.27 -10.58 14.86
CA ARG A 51 13.28 -11.65 14.86
C ARG A 51 13.94 -11.85 13.49
N ALA A 52 13.17 -11.82 12.42
CA ALA A 52 13.68 -12.06 11.06
C ALA A 52 14.42 -10.84 10.49
N GLY A 53 14.05 -9.62 10.90
CA GLY A 53 14.61 -8.39 10.35
C GLY A 53 14.41 -8.31 8.83
N PRO A 54 15.37 -7.73 8.07
CA PRO A 54 15.28 -7.60 6.61
C PRO A 54 15.15 -8.94 5.86
N ALA A 55 15.58 -10.05 6.46
CA ALA A 55 15.52 -11.38 5.85
C ALA A 55 14.09 -11.91 5.66
N ILE A 56 13.07 -11.24 6.23
CA ILE A 56 11.66 -11.57 6.00
C ILE A 56 11.22 -11.35 4.54
N PHE A 57 11.93 -10.49 3.80
CA PHE A 57 11.67 -10.26 2.39
C PHE A 57 12.50 -11.24 1.56
N PRO A 58 11.86 -12.08 0.72
CA PRO A 58 12.58 -13.03 -0.10
C PRO A 58 13.43 -12.35 -1.17
N SER A 59 14.50 -13.02 -1.56
CA SER A 59 15.35 -12.63 -2.68
C SER A 59 15.57 -13.78 -3.64
N LEU A 60 15.51 -13.50 -4.95
CA LEU A 60 15.69 -14.49 -6.01
C LEU A 60 16.61 -13.91 -7.09
N HIS A 61 17.54 -14.70 -7.61
CA HIS A 61 18.32 -14.27 -8.77
C HIS A 61 17.49 -14.42 -10.05
N PHE A 62 17.60 -13.48 -11.00
CA PHE A 62 16.81 -13.47 -12.23
C PHE A 62 16.91 -14.79 -13.01
N ASN A 63 18.10 -15.37 -13.10
CA ASN A 63 18.33 -16.66 -13.75
C ASN A 63 17.55 -17.82 -13.11
N ASP A 64 17.17 -17.69 -11.83
CA ASP A 64 16.43 -18.71 -11.09
C ASP A 64 14.93 -18.64 -11.30
N LEU A 65 14.41 -17.62 -12.00
CA LEU A 65 12.99 -17.55 -12.39
C LEU A 65 12.53 -18.77 -13.20
N LYS A 66 13.46 -19.43 -13.91
CA LYS A 66 13.19 -20.65 -14.67
C LYS A 66 13.11 -21.90 -13.78
N SER A 67 13.66 -21.84 -12.57
CA SER A 67 13.65 -22.95 -11.62
C SER A 67 12.32 -22.97 -10.88
N LYS A 68 11.43 -23.91 -11.22
CA LYS A 68 10.10 -24.03 -10.60
C LYS A 68 10.15 -24.05 -9.07
N SER A 69 11.09 -24.80 -8.47
CA SER A 69 11.24 -24.86 -7.01
C SER A 69 11.58 -23.50 -6.41
N ARG A 70 12.66 -22.87 -6.88
CA ARG A 70 13.11 -21.57 -6.34
C ARG A 70 12.10 -20.46 -6.59
N ALA A 71 11.47 -20.45 -7.77
CA ALA A 71 10.41 -19.52 -8.11
C ALA A 71 9.18 -19.69 -7.19
N ASN A 72 8.79 -20.94 -6.88
CA ASN A 72 7.68 -21.21 -5.97
C ASN A 72 8.02 -20.78 -4.53
N ASP A 73 9.22 -21.11 -4.03
CA ASP A 73 9.65 -20.72 -2.69
C ASP A 73 9.66 -19.19 -2.52
N PHE A 74 10.19 -18.48 -3.52
CA PHE A 74 10.15 -17.02 -3.58
C PHE A 74 8.70 -16.50 -3.62
N SER A 75 7.84 -17.09 -4.46
CA SER A 75 6.44 -16.68 -4.61
C SER A 75 5.66 -16.84 -3.32
N CYS A 76 5.82 -17.96 -2.60
CA CYS A 76 5.16 -18.19 -1.31
C CYS A 76 5.57 -17.15 -0.27
N GLN A 77 6.88 -16.88 -0.15
CA GLN A 77 7.38 -15.88 0.80
C GLN A 77 6.94 -14.46 0.42
N LEU A 78 6.97 -14.12 -0.87
CA LEU A 78 6.57 -12.80 -1.36
C LEU A 78 5.07 -12.59 -1.17
N ARG A 79 4.25 -13.64 -1.36
CA ARG A 79 2.80 -13.56 -1.10
C ARG A 79 2.48 -13.27 0.36
N ARG A 80 3.32 -13.74 1.28
CA ARG A 80 3.19 -13.48 2.71
C ARG A 80 3.68 -12.08 3.09
N SER A 81 4.89 -11.71 2.68
CA SER A 81 5.54 -10.45 3.07
C SER A 81 5.09 -9.23 2.26
N GLY A 82 4.48 -9.44 1.09
CA GLY A 82 4.03 -8.36 0.21
C GLY A 82 5.15 -7.61 -0.51
N GLY A 83 6.39 -8.09 -0.45
CA GLY A 83 7.55 -7.49 -1.11
C GLY A 83 8.70 -8.48 -1.30
N GLY A 84 9.66 -8.16 -2.15
CA GLY A 84 10.81 -9.02 -2.41
C GLY A 84 11.81 -8.39 -3.38
N VAL A 85 12.96 -9.04 -3.56
CA VAL A 85 14.06 -8.53 -4.41
C VAL A 85 14.44 -9.55 -5.47
N ILE A 86 14.27 -9.19 -6.75
CA ILE A 86 14.83 -9.95 -7.88
C ILE A 86 16.20 -9.36 -8.23
N ARG A 87 17.27 -10.13 -8.04
CA ARG A 87 18.66 -9.70 -8.26
C ARG A 87 19.14 -10.05 -9.67
N GLY A 88 20.06 -9.26 -10.20
CA GLY A 88 20.66 -9.54 -11.51
C GLY A 88 19.68 -9.43 -12.67
N VAL A 89 18.63 -8.59 -12.54
CA VAL A 89 17.69 -8.32 -13.64
C VAL A 89 18.41 -7.63 -14.80
N ILE A 90 19.28 -6.68 -14.50
CA ILE A 90 20.21 -6.06 -15.46
C ILE A 90 21.64 -6.26 -14.95
N SER A 91 22.62 -6.21 -15.86
CA SER A 91 24.02 -6.23 -15.45
C SER A 91 24.41 -4.94 -14.74
N GLU A 92 25.43 -5.01 -13.89
CA GLU A 92 25.97 -3.82 -13.22
C GLU A 92 26.53 -2.81 -14.22
N SER A 93 27.15 -3.28 -15.30
CA SER A 93 27.65 -2.43 -16.38
C SER A 93 26.51 -1.65 -17.05
N GLU A 94 25.40 -2.30 -17.40
CA GLU A 94 24.24 -1.63 -17.99
C GLU A 94 23.64 -0.60 -17.02
N ALA A 95 23.49 -0.97 -15.75
CA ALA A 95 23.00 -0.07 -14.70
C ALA A 95 23.87 1.19 -14.60
N ARG A 96 25.20 1.04 -14.58
CA ARG A 96 26.16 2.15 -14.52
C ARG A 96 26.09 3.03 -15.77
N THR A 97 26.06 2.43 -16.96
CA THR A 97 25.93 3.17 -18.22
C THR A 97 24.66 4.01 -18.24
N TRP A 98 23.50 3.41 -17.90
CA TRP A 98 22.23 4.13 -17.88
C TRP A 98 22.18 5.19 -16.77
N ASN A 99 22.85 4.96 -15.63
CA ASN A 99 22.99 5.98 -14.59
C ASN A 99 23.78 7.20 -15.10
N SER A 100 24.92 6.97 -15.78
CA SER A 100 25.71 8.06 -16.36
C SER A 100 24.95 8.81 -17.47
N GLU A 101 24.24 8.09 -18.34
CA GLU A 101 23.36 8.71 -19.34
C GLU A 101 22.27 9.57 -18.69
N LEU A 102 21.65 9.08 -17.60
CA LEU A 102 20.63 9.81 -16.87
C LEU A 102 21.20 11.07 -16.23
N GLN A 103 22.38 11.00 -15.61
CA GLN A 103 23.04 12.18 -15.02
C GLN A 103 23.39 13.21 -16.08
N ALA A 104 23.93 12.80 -17.23
CA ALA A 104 24.22 13.71 -18.34
C ALA A 104 22.93 14.34 -18.89
N TYR A 105 21.85 13.57 -18.98
CA TYR A 105 20.54 14.07 -19.40
C TYR A 105 19.98 15.14 -18.44
N LEU A 106 20.11 14.92 -17.12
CA LEU A 106 19.65 15.89 -16.11
C LEU A 106 20.51 17.16 -16.06
N ALA A 107 21.81 17.05 -16.34
CA ALA A 107 22.73 18.19 -16.34
C ALA A 107 22.61 19.06 -17.61
N GLY A 108 22.05 18.52 -18.69
CA GLY A 108 21.94 19.21 -19.98
C GLY A 108 20.74 20.16 -20.11
N ASP A 109 19.82 20.16 -19.15
CA ASP A 109 18.59 20.96 -19.20
C ASP A 109 18.15 21.41 -17.80
N ASP A 110 18.42 22.66 -17.48
CA ASP A 110 18.06 23.29 -16.19
C ASP A 110 16.54 23.32 -15.94
N SER A 111 15.71 23.16 -16.98
CA SER A 111 14.24 23.08 -16.83
C SER A 111 13.76 21.74 -16.27
N LEU A 112 14.63 20.72 -16.24
CA LEU A 112 14.34 19.39 -15.66
C LEU A 112 14.56 19.34 -14.13
N ALA A 113 14.87 20.48 -13.49
CA ALA A 113 15.10 20.57 -12.06
C ALA A 113 13.95 19.96 -11.23
N SER A 114 14.27 19.44 -10.03
CA SER A 114 13.31 18.78 -9.15
C SER A 114 12.06 19.64 -8.95
N SER A 115 10.89 19.10 -9.30
CA SER A 115 9.63 19.87 -9.36
C SER A 115 9.04 20.22 -7.99
N SER A 116 9.63 19.71 -6.92
CA SER A 116 9.02 19.65 -5.60
C SER A 116 9.89 20.35 -4.57
N ALA A 117 9.40 21.50 -4.07
CA ALA A 117 9.96 22.13 -2.87
C ALA A 117 9.90 21.21 -1.62
N GLN A 118 9.13 20.11 -1.68
CA GLN A 118 8.99 19.13 -0.60
C GLN A 118 9.96 17.94 -0.70
N ASP A 119 10.43 17.58 -1.89
CA ASP A 119 11.35 16.45 -2.11
C ASP A 119 12.31 16.77 -3.27
N PRO A 120 13.48 17.37 -2.98
CA PRO A 120 14.44 17.78 -4.00
C PRO A 120 15.10 16.59 -4.70
N GLN A 121 14.89 15.37 -4.21
CA GLN A 121 15.47 14.14 -4.79
C GLN A 121 14.57 13.54 -5.88
N LEU A 122 13.38 14.10 -6.11
CA LEU A 122 12.38 13.58 -7.04
C LEU A 122 12.29 14.48 -8.26
N TYR A 123 12.53 13.91 -9.44
CA TYR A 123 12.53 14.63 -10.70
C TYR A 123 11.33 14.21 -11.55
N ASP A 124 10.58 15.19 -12.06
CA ASP A 124 9.43 14.97 -12.96
C ASP A 124 9.89 14.69 -14.40
N VAL A 125 10.80 13.73 -14.54
CA VAL A 125 11.33 13.24 -15.80
C VAL A 125 10.73 11.88 -16.07
N TYR A 126 10.13 11.71 -17.24
CA TYR A 126 9.33 10.54 -17.59
C TYR A 126 9.82 9.80 -18.84
N TRP A 127 10.67 10.41 -19.65
CA TRP A 127 10.99 9.95 -21.01
C TRP A 127 12.49 10.02 -21.34
N SER A 128 13.37 10.07 -20.33
CA SER A 128 14.80 10.02 -20.62
C SER A 128 15.16 8.70 -21.33
N PRO A 129 16.18 8.69 -22.21
CA PRO A 129 16.61 7.47 -22.89
C PRO A 129 16.87 6.31 -21.91
N ALA A 130 17.51 6.59 -20.77
CA ALA A 130 17.76 5.62 -19.71
C ALA A 130 16.45 5.02 -19.16
N GLN A 131 15.44 5.83 -18.85
CA GLN A 131 14.15 5.30 -18.35
C GLN A 131 13.43 4.44 -19.40
N VAL A 132 13.49 4.82 -20.68
CA VAL A 132 12.87 4.05 -21.77
C VAL A 132 13.57 2.70 -21.92
N LYS A 133 14.91 2.68 -21.94
CA LYS A 133 15.72 1.45 -21.95
C LYS A 133 15.41 0.54 -20.77
N CYS A 134 15.33 1.09 -19.55
CA CYS A 134 14.98 0.34 -18.35
C CYS A 134 13.61 -0.34 -18.46
N ARG A 135 12.58 0.40 -18.90
CA ARG A 135 11.21 -0.12 -19.04
C ARG A 135 11.10 -1.20 -20.13
N ALA A 136 11.84 -1.04 -21.22
CA ALA A 136 11.81 -1.96 -22.36
C ALA A 136 12.76 -3.17 -22.22
N HIS A 137 13.61 -3.21 -21.19
CA HIS A 137 14.61 -4.26 -21.06
C HIS A 137 13.94 -5.65 -20.94
N PRO A 138 14.36 -6.67 -21.72
CA PRO A 138 13.70 -7.98 -21.75
C PRO A 138 13.58 -8.64 -20.37
N ASN A 139 14.61 -8.54 -19.53
CA ASN A 139 14.59 -9.14 -18.20
C ASN A 139 13.66 -8.37 -17.23
N VAL A 140 13.46 -7.07 -17.44
CA VAL A 140 12.52 -6.27 -16.64
C VAL A 140 11.09 -6.70 -16.99
N LEU A 141 10.77 -6.80 -18.29
CA LEU A 141 9.48 -7.29 -18.76
C LEU A 141 9.20 -8.73 -18.30
N ALA A 142 10.22 -9.61 -18.36
CA ALA A 142 10.10 -10.98 -17.86
C ALA A 142 9.85 -11.04 -16.35
N SER A 143 10.53 -10.19 -15.58
CA SER A 143 10.32 -10.08 -14.13
C SER A 143 8.91 -9.55 -13.80
N GLN A 144 8.44 -8.53 -14.52
CA GLN A 144 7.08 -8.01 -14.38
C GLN A 144 6.04 -9.09 -14.68
N LYS A 145 6.19 -9.81 -15.81
CA LYS A 145 5.28 -10.91 -16.16
C LYS A 145 5.25 -12.01 -15.11
N PHE A 146 6.42 -12.41 -14.59
CA PHE A 146 6.50 -13.37 -13.50
C PHE A 146 5.75 -12.88 -12.25
N LEU A 147 6.00 -11.65 -11.80
CA LEU A 147 5.32 -11.08 -10.62
C LEU A 147 3.81 -10.97 -10.83
N MET A 148 3.37 -10.49 -12.00
CA MET A 148 1.95 -10.41 -12.35
C MET A 148 1.27 -11.79 -12.32
N SER A 149 1.96 -12.85 -12.74
CA SER A 149 1.43 -14.22 -12.71
C SER A 149 1.17 -14.79 -11.30
N LEU A 150 1.67 -14.12 -10.26
CA LEU A 150 1.40 -14.51 -8.86
C LEU A 150 0.00 -14.10 -8.38
N TRP A 151 -0.65 -13.22 -9.12
CA TRP A 151 -2.03 -12.79 -8.90
C TRP A 151 -3.00 -13.77 -9.54
N SER A 152 -4.24 -13.77 -9.07
CA SER A 152 -5.32 -14.58 -9.64
C SER A 152 -6.58 -13.76 -9.79
N SER A 153 -7.48 -14.19 -10.67
CA SER A 153 -8.84 -13.65 -10.75
C SER A 153 -9.81 -14.77 -10.41
N SER A 154 -10.59 -14.59 -9.36
CA SER A 154 -11.70 -15.47 -9.00
C SER A 154 -12.84 -15.46 -10.03
N ASN A 155 -12.98 -14.37 -10.80
CA ASN A 155 -13.90 -14.31 -11.93
C ASN A 155 -13.17 -14.48 -13.28
N HIS A 156 -13.43 -15.59 -13.99
CA HIS A 156 -12.85 -15.88 -15.30
C HIS A 156 -13.27 -14.91 -16.41
N THR A 157 -14.34 -14.14 -16.23
CA THR A 157 -14.78 -13.12 -17.19
C THR A 157 -14.30 -11.71 -16.85
N ALA A 158 -13.50 -11.55 -15.78
CA ALA A 158 -12.92 -10.24 -15.45
C ALA A 158 -11.99 -9.78 -16.58
N ALA A 159 -12.12 -8.51 -16.98
CA ALA A 159 -11.31 -7.91 -18.05
C ALA A 159 -9.88 -7.58 -17.56
N ILE A 160 -9.11 -8.61 -17.20
CA ILE A 160 -7.73 -8.50 -16.70
C ILE A 160 -6.86 -9.61 -17.25
N SER A 161 -5.60 -9.27 -17.52
CA SER A 161 -4.57 -10.23 -17.88
C SER A 161 -3.36 -10.06 -16.99
N HIS A 162 -2.85 -11.19 -16.49
CA HIS A 162 -1.63 -11.28 -15.70
C HIS A 162 -0.37 -11.51 -16.57
N ASN A 163 -0.53 -11.56 -17.90
CA ASN A 163 0.54 -11.99 -18.82
C ASN A 163 1.18 -10.86 -19.61
N PHE A 164 0.54 -9.70 -19.70
CA PHE A 164 0.96 -8.59 -20.56
C PHE A 164 1.25 -7.36 -19.72
N PRO A 165 2.52 -7.15 -19.31
CA PRO A 165 2.89 -5.93 -18.60
C PRO A 165 2.71 -4.72 -19.50
N LEU A 166 2.18 -3.64 -18.92
CA LEU A 166 2.05 -2.33 -19.57
C LEU A 166 3.06 -1.36 -18.93
N SER A 167 3.62 -0.48 -19.75
CA SER A 167 4.54 0.55 -19.27
C SER A 167 3.77 1.71 -18.63
N TYR A 168 4.00 1.95 -17.34
CA TYR A 168 3.59 3.17 -16.65
C TYR A 168 4.81 4.09 -16.54
N ALA A 169 4.73 5.28 -17.14
CA ALA A 169 5.79 6.27 -17.04
C ALA A 169 5.72 6.95 -15.67
N ASP A 170 6.77 6.77 -14.87
CA ASP A 170 6.89 7.36 -13.55
C ASP A 170 8.22 8.11 -13.43
N ARG A 171 8.32 8.89 -12.36
CA ARG A 171 9.42 9.78 -12.04
C ARG A 171 10.68 9.00 -11.69
N ILE A 172 11.80 9.72 -11.60
CA ILE A 172 13.05 9.19 -11.10
C ILE A 172 13.36 9.79 -9.72
N ARG A 173 14.05 9.00 -8.89
CA ARG A 173 14.66 9.48 -7.66
C ARG A 173 16.18 9.50 -7.83
N HIS A 174 16.79 10.66 -7.63
CA HIS A 174 18.24 10.85 -7.62
C HIS A 174 18.62 11.46 -6.28
N ARG A 175 19.51 10.79 -5.53
CA ARG A 175 19.97 11.24 -4.21
C ARG A 175 21.47 11.46 -4.27
N ASN A 176 21.92 12.65 -3.87
CA ASN A 176 23.33 12.91 -3.65
C ASN A 176 23.75 12.39 -2.27
N PRO A 177 25.02 11.97 -2.08
CA PRO A 177 25.52 11.52 -0.78
C PRO A 177 25.37 12.56 0.33
N SER A 178 25.35 13.85 -0.01
CA SER A 178 25.18 14.97 0.91
C SER A 178 23.72 15.27 1.28
N ASP A 179 22.75 14.65 0.60
CA ASP A 179 21.35 14.98 0.83
C ASP A 179 20.86 14.42 2.16
N SER A 180 20.12 15.23 2.92
CA SER A 180 19.41 14.72 4.09
C SER A 180 18.35 13.70 3.67
N SER A 181 18.18 12.65 4.48
CA SER A 181 17.18 11.61 4.19
C SER A 181 15.77 12.20 4.31
N PHE A 182 15.09 12.41 3.18
CA PHE A 182 13.66 12.67 3.20
C PHE A 182 12.93 11.39 3.67
N LEU A 183 12.35 11.44 4.86
CA LEU A 183 11.54 10.37 5.42
C LEU A 183 10.08 10.59 5.03
N LEU A 184 9.64 9.89 3.98
CA LEU A 184 8.22 9.75 3.71
C LEU A 184 7.54 9.06 4.91
N ARG A 185 6.44 9.63 5.38
CA ARG A 185 5.61 8.97 6.40
C ARG A 185 5.08 7.65 5.82
N PRO A 186 4.96 6.59 6.65
CA PRO A 186 4.31 5.35 6.22
C PRO A 186 2.96 5.65 5.58
N SER A 187 2.75 5.18 4.37
CA SER A 187 1.54 5.44 3.59
C SER A 187 1.22 4.26 2.68
N ILE A 188 -0.05 4.18 2.28
CA ILE A 188 -0.53 3.22 1.29
C ILE A 188 -1.03 4.05 0.10
N GLU A 189 -0.38 3.89 -1.04
CA GLU A 189 -0.78 4.57 -2.27
C GLU A 189 -2.04 3.95 -2.90
N GLY A 190 -2.66 4.69 -3.81
CA GLY A 190 -3.98 4.39 -4.37
C GLY A 190 -5.10 5.06 -3.58
N ASP A 191 -6.31 5.01 -4.13
CA ASP A 191 -7.43 5.83 -3.67
C ASP A 191 -7.80 5.56 -2.21
N SER A 192 -7.71 6.60 -1.38
CA SER A 192 -7.74 6.44 0.06
C SER A 192 -9.14 6.26 0.62
N ALA A 193 -10.09 7.11 0.22
CA ALA A 193 -11.44 7.08 0.80
C ALA A 193 -12.30 5.95 0.21
N ASP A 194 -12.05 5.60 -1.05
CA ASP A 194 -12.87 4.63 -1.80
C ASP A 194 -12.77 3.22 -1.23
N ARG A 195 -11.72 2.91 -0.44
CA ARG A 195 -11.60 1.64 0.28
C ARG A 195 -12.71 1.39 1.31
N TRP A 196 -13.35 2.45 1.80
CA TRP A 196 -14.45 2.38 2.76
C TRP A 196 -15.82 2.59 2.12
N CYS A 197 -15.88 3.05 0.86
CA CYS A 197 -17.13 3.25 0.18
C CYS A 197 -17.44 1.99 -0.63
N PRO A 198 -18.37 1.12 -0.19
CA PRO A 198 -18.81 0.04 -1.05
C PRO A 198 -19.51 0.65 -2.27
N ASP A 199 -19.21 0.11 -3.44
CA ASP A 199 -20.03 0.35 -4.62
C ASP A 199 -21.46 -0.13 -4.33
N ASP A 200 -22.45 0.48 -4.98
CA ASP A 200 -23.86 0.09 -4.82
C ASP A 200 -24.07 -1.41 -5.12
N SER A 201 -23.17 -2.06 -5.87
CA SER A 201 -23.11 -3.51 -6.02
C SER A 201 -22.35 -4.17 -4.86
N ARG A 202 -23.10 -4.65 -3.86
CA ARG A 202 -22.59 -5.32 -2.65
C ARG A 202 -21.81 -6.63 -2.90
N GLU A 203 -21.81 -7.15 -4.12
CA GLU A 203 -21.17 -8.43 -4.48
C GLU A 203 -19.71 -8.29 -4.92
N ALA A 204 -19.32 -7.15 -5.51
CA ALA A 204 -18.00 -6.95 -6.12
C ALA A 204 -17.04 -6.08 -5.27
N PHE A 205 -17.25 -6.00 -3.96
CA PHE A 205 -16.42 -5.16 -3.10
C PHE A 205 -15.12 -5.86 -2.68
N THR A 206 -13.97 -5.29 -3.07
CA THR A 206 -12.63 -5.83 -2.80
C THR A 206 -12.40 -6.26 -1.36
N TYR A 207 -12.96 -5.53 -0.40
CA TYR A 207 -12.75 -5.77 1.02
C TYR A 207 -13.93 -6.44 1.72
N LYS A 208 -14.91 -6.96 0.97
CA LYS A 208 -16.16 -7.54 1.51
C LYS A 208 -15.93 -8.48 2.68
N LYS A 209 -15.02 -9.46 2.53
CA LYS A 209 -14.73 -10.46 3.57
C LYS A 209 -14.25 -9.84 4.88
N ILE A 210 -13.50 -8.73 4.83
CA ILE A 210 -13.05 -8.00 6.03
C ILE A 210 -14.25 -7.37 6.74
N TRP A 211 -15.16 -6.75 5.99
CA TRP A 211 -16.40 -6.15 6.52
C TRP A 211 -17.47 -7.16 6.95
N GLU A 212 -17.26 -8.45 6.66
CA GLU A 212 -18.05 -9.57 7.17
C GLU A 212 -17.40 -10.19 8.42
N GLY A 213 -16.29 -9.62 8.91
CA GLY A 213 -15.53 -10.15 10.04
C GLY A 213 -14.76 -11.43 9.73
N ASN A 214 -14.50 -11.69 8.45
CA ASN A 214 -13.83 -12.88 7.93
C ASN A 214 -12.55 -12.52 7.16
N TRP A 215 -11.73 -11.63 7.75
CA TRP A 215 -10.53 -11.10 7.10
C TRP A 215 -9.48 -12.17 6.80
N GLN A 216 -9.47 -13.29 7.54
CA GLN A 216 -8.56 -14.41 7.30
C GLN A 216 -8.77 -15.03 5.91
N ASN A 217 -9.99 -14.92 5.37
CA ASN A 217 -10.33 -15.41 4.04
C ASN A 217 -10.19 -14.34 2.95
N TYR A 218 -9.86 -13.09 3.29
CA TYR A 218 -9.57 -12.05 2.29
C TYR A 218 -8.23 -12.35 1.61
N ASP A 219 -8.25 -12.57 0.30
CA ASP A 219 -7.03 -12.77 -0.48
C ASP A 219 -6.56 -11.42 -1.07
N PRO A 220 -5.43 -10.86 -0.60
CA PRO A 220 -4.89 -9.64 -1.18
C PRO A 220 -4.43 -9.82 -2.63
N TRP A 221 -4.24 -11.06 -3.09
CA TRP A 221 -3.76 -11.44 -4.43
C TRP A 221 -4.89 -11.71 -5.45
N ASP A 222 -6.16 -11.51 -5.06
CA ASP A 222 -7.28 -11.49 -6.00
C ASP A 222 -7.36 -10.12 -6.70
N SER A 223 -7.30 -10.14 -8.02
CA SER A 223 -7.37 -8.94 -8.86
C SER A 223 -8.78 -8.62 -9.36
N THR A 224 -9.76 -9.53 -9.19
CA THR A 224 -11.09 -9.46 -9.81
C THR A 224 -11.81 -8.13 -9.55
N THR A 225 -11.87 -7.75 -8.28
CA THR A 225 -12.63 -6.57 -7.82
C THR A 225 -11.81 -5.29 -7.89
N ARG A 226 -10.51 -5.36 -8.23
CA ARG A 226 -9.60 -4.21 -8.24
C ARG A 226 -9.74 -3.37 -9.50
N ILE A 227 -10.27 -3.95 -10.58
CA ILE A 227 -10.45 -3.30 -11.89
C ILE A 227 -11.69 -2.40 -11.89
N GLN A 228 -12.70 -2.73 -11.08
CA GLN A 228 -14.01 -2.10 -11.07
C GLN A 228 -14.11 -0.89 -10.10
N THR A 229 -13.02 -0.59 -9.37
CA THR A 229 -13.01 0.50 -8.38
C THR A 229 -13.46 1.82 -9.03
N PRO A 230 -14.51 2.48 -8.53
CA PRO A 230 -15.04 3.69 -9.14
C PRO A 230 -14.01 4.80 -9.13
N LYS A 231 -13.96 5.53 -10.24
CA LYS A 231 -13.08 6.69 -10.44
C LYS A 231 -13.59 7.94 -9.70
N HIS A 232 -14.19 7.81 -8.51
CA HIS A 232 -14.70 8.96 -7.77
C HIS A 232 -13.59 9.95 -7.38
N SER A 233 -12.33 9.52 -7.41
CA SER A 233 -11.15 10.29 -7.00
C SER A 233 -10.34 10.94 -8.13
N ALA A 234 -10.72 10.78 -9.41
CA ALA A 234 -9.91 11.20 -10.58
C ALA A 234 -9.59 12.71 -10.67
N GLN A 235 -10.01 13.50 -9.67
CA GLN A 235 -9.71 14.92 -9.52
C GLN A 235 -8.45 15.21 -8.68
N ASN A 236 -7.80 14.22 -8.07
CA ASN A 236 -6.53 14.43 -7.35
C ASN A 236 -5.33 14.31 -8.30
N ARG A 237 -4.51 15.35 -8.45
CA ARG A 237 -3.31 15.36 -9.31
C ARG A 237 -2.27 14.25 -9.01
N ASN A 238 -2.36 13.60 -7.85
CA ASN A 238 -1.45 12.54 -7.41
C ASN A 238 -2.07 11.13 -7.47
N SER A 239 -3.26 10.95 -8.07
CA SER A 239 -3.86 9.61 -8.24
C SER A 239 -3.26 8.90 -9.45
N SER A 240 -2.98 7.60 -9.32
CA SER A 240 -2.56 6.77 -10.45
C SER A 240 -3.77 6.40 -11.30
N SER A 241 -3.64 6.50 -12.63
CA SER A 241 -4.68 6.12 -13.59
C SER A 241 -4.68 4.63 -13.94
N MET A 242 -3.70 3.85 -13.45
CA MET A 242 -3.53 2.43 -13.75
C MET A 242 -3.66 1.58 -12.50
N PHE A 243 -4.29 0.42 -12.63
CA PHE A 243 -4.18 -0.64 -11.62
C PHE A 243 -2.77 -1.24 -11.67
N ARG A 244 -2.01 -1.04 -10.59
CA ARG A 244 -0.66 -1.56 -10.41
C ARG A 244 -0.70 -2.75 -9.45
N MET A 245 -0.42 -3.95 -9.96
CA MET A 245 -0.29 -5.17 -9.13
C MET A 245 0.90 -5.07 -8.16
N PHE A 246 1.98 -4.41 -8.60
CA PHE A 246 3.14 -4.11 -7.77
C PHE A 246 3.60 -2.69 -8.02
N GLN A 247 4.18 -2.11 -6.99
CA GLN A 247 5.14 -1.02 -7.16
C GLN A 247 6.55 -1.60 -7.11
N GLY A 248 7.49 -0.90 -7.74
CA GLY A 248 8.89 -1.29 -7.72
C GLY A 248 9.74 -0.27 -8.45
N TRP A 249 11.05 -0.37 -8.24
CA TRP A 249 12.05 0.42 -8.96
C TRP A 249 13.23 -0.47 -9.32
N LEU A 250 13.94 -0.03 -10.36
CA LEU A 250 15.21 -0.61 -10.78
C LEU A 250 16.33 0.32 -10.29
N PRO A 251 17.14 -0.10 -9.30
CA PRO A 251 18.27 0.71 -8.87
C PRO A 251 19.34 0.77 -9.99
N LEU A 252 19.76 1.98 -10.35
CA LEU A 252 20.87 2.21 -11.29
C LEU A 252 22.21 2.45 -10.57
N SER A 253 22.19 2.49 -9.24
CA SER A 253 23.35 2.59 -8.36
C SER A 253 23.19 1.66 -7.15
N PRO A 254 24.29 1.29 -6.46
CA PRO A 254 24.20 0.53 -5.23
C PRO A 254 23.32 1.24 -4.19
N LEU A 255 22.43 0.49 -3.55
CA LEU A 255 21.60 1.01 -2.47
C LEU A 255 22.38 0.95 -1.14
N PRO A 256 22.39 2.04 -0.34
CA PRO A 256 23.00 2.02 0.99
C PRO A 256 22.27 1.07 1.95
N GLU A 257 23.01 0.42 2.83
CA GLU A 257 22.48 -0.60 3.76
C GLU A 257 21.54 -0.03 4.84
N SER A 258 21.74 1.23 5.27
CA SER A 258 21.09 1.77 6.47
C SER A 258 20.41 3.14 6.31
N GLN A 259 20.77 3.93 5.30
CA GLN A 259 20.24 5.29 5.12
C GLN A 259 19.43 5.40 3.82
N GLY A 260 18.13 5.65 3.94
CA GLY A 260 17.29 5.99 2.79
C GLY A 260 16.82 4.82 1.92
N SER A 261 16.89 3.59 2.42
CA SER A 261 16.24 2.43 1.80
C SER A 261 14.75 2.36 2.13
N LEU A 262 14.01 1.56 1.34
CA LEU A 262 12.57 1.34 1.54
C LEU A 262 12.31 0.53 2.80
N ARG A 263 11.28 0.93 3.54
CA ARG A 263 10.70 0.14 4.63
C ARG A 263 9.28 -0.28 4.25
N LEU A 264 8.97 -1.56 4.42
CA LEU A 264 7.65 -2.14 4.19
C LEU A 264 7.14 -2.81 5.46
N CYS A 265 5.82 -2.97 5.56
CA CYS A 265 5.18 -3.76 6.61
C CYS A 265 4.91 -5.18 6.06
N PRO A 266 5.61 -6.22 6.53
CA PRO A 266 5.65 -7.53 5.87
C PRO A 266 4.47 -8.45 6.23
N MET A 267 3.24 -7.91 6.27
CA MET A 267 2.04 -8.65 6.66
C MET A 267 0.81 -8.13 5.92
N LEU A 268 0.82 -8.22 4.58
CA LEU A 268 -0.12 -7.55 3.68
C LEU A 268 -1.60 -7.75 4.06
N GLN A 269 -2.02 -8.98 4.35
CA GLN A 269 -3.40 -9.30 4.71
C GLN A 269 -3.81 -8.63 6.03
N ALA A 270 -3.03 -8.85 7.10
CA ALA A 270 -3.30 -8.32 8.43
C ALA A 270 -3.23 -6.79 8.47
N THR A 271 -2.23 -6.18 7.84
CA THR A 271 -2.13 -4.70 7.75
C THR A 271 -3.32 -4.11 7.00
N THR A 272 -3.76 -4.74 5.90
CA THR A 272 -4.94 -4.26 5.15
C THR A 272 -6.20 -4.31 6.02
N ALA A 273 -6.44 -5.43 6.69
CA ALA A 273 -7.58 -5.58 7.61
C ALA A 273 -7.51 -4.57 8.76
N TYR A 274 -6.32 -4.37 9.34
CA TYR A 274 -6.11 -3.42 10.43
C TYR A 274 -6.45 -2.01 9.98
N VAL A 275 -5.87 -1.54 8.86
CA VAL A 275 -6.14 -0.19 8.35
C VAL A 275 -7.62 0.03 8.12
N LEU A 276 -8.34 -0.93 7.53
CA LEU A 276 -9.76 -0.80 7.23
C LEU A 276 -10.65 -0.79 8.47
N LEU A 277 -10.39 -1.69 9.43
CA LEU A 277 -11.19 -1.82 10.64
C LEU A 277 -10.83 -0.76 11.68
N ARG A 278 -9.59 -0.25 11.70
CA ARG A 278 -9.08 0.69 12.71
C ARG A 278 -9.96 1.92 12.98
N PRO A 279 -10.64 2.55 12.00
CA PRO A 279 -11.58 3.65 12.26
C PRO A 279 -12.82 3.26 13.08
N LEU A 280 -13.16 1.97 13.12
CA LEU A 280 -14.28 1.45 13.92
C LEU A 280 -13.90 1.27 15.39
N PHE A 281 -12.61 1.20 15.72
CA PHE A 281 -12.14 0.90 17.08
C PHE A 281 -11.30 2.04 17.64
N SER A 282 -11.46 2.34 18.92
CA SER A 282 -10.62 3.29 19.64
C SER A 282 -9.81 2.57 20.72
N PRO A 283 -8.51 2.87 20.84
CA PRO A 283 -7.72 2.33 21.93
C PRO A 283 -8.05 3.07 23.23
N ILE A 284 -8.10 2.36 24.36
CA ILE A 284 -8.22 2.95 25.70
C ILE A 284 -6.90 3.66 26.06
N ASN A 285 -5.77 2.97 25.87
CA ASN A 285 -4.43 3.54 25.91
C ASN A 285 -3.90 3.71 24.48
N SER A 286 -3.73 4.96 24.07
CA SER A 286 -3.29 5.34 22.72
C SER A 286 -1.78 5.22 22.50
N SER A 287 -0.98 4.89 23.52
CA SER A 287 0.48 4.77 23.39
C SER A 287 0.87 3.52 22.59
N PRO A 288 1.45 3.67 21.39
CA PRO A 288 1.81 2.53 20.55
C PRO A 288 3.03 1.75 21.06
N THR A 289 3.78 2.30 22.01
CA THR A 289 4.94 1.62 22.63
C THR A 289 4.56 0.76 23.82
N SER A 290 3.29 0.79 24.25
CA SER A 290 2.78 -0.08 25.31
C SER A 290 2.79 -1.53 24.85
N SER A 291 3.27 -2.46 25.70
CA SER A 291 3.16 -3.91 25.44
C SER A 291 1.71 -4.36 25.29
N GLU A 292 0.79 -3.65 25.94
CA GLU A 292 -0.66 -3.93 25.91
C GLU A 292 -1.37 -3.20 24.78
N PHE A 293 -0.67 -2.49 23.88
CA PHE A 293 -1.32 -1.71 22.83
C PHE A 293 -2.22 -2.59 21.94
N LEU A 294 -1.75 -3.80 21.59
CA LEU A 294 -2.51 -4.78 20.81
C LEU A 294 -3.33 -5.75 21.68
N SER A 295 -3.41 -5.53 22.98
CA SER A 295 -4.26 -6.34 23.87
C SER A 295 -5.73 -6.10 23.52
N ALA A 296 -6.53 -7.16 23.38
CA ALA A 296 -7.95 -7.05 23.04
C ALA A 296 -8.73 -6.15 24.01
N GLN A 297 -8.32 -6.12 25.28
CA GLN A 297 -8.90 -5.31 26.34
C GLN A 297 -8.61 -3.81 26.15
N ASN A 298 -7.58 -3.46 25.39
CA ASN A 298 -7.22 -2.08 25.10
C ASN A 298 -8.11 -1.44 24.02
N TRP A 299 -9.09 -2.13 23.44
CA TRP A 299 -9.86 -1.63 22.31
C TRP A 299 -11.37 -1.66 22.55
N THR A 300 -12.03 -0.56 22.18
CA THR A 300 -13.48 -0.43 22.22
C THR A 300 -14.03 -0.17 20.82
N LEU A 301 -15.18 -0.78 20.50
CA LEU A 301 -15.91 -0.45 19.28
C LEU A 301 -16.53 0.94 19.45
N ASN A 302 -16.34 1.80 18.44
CA ASN A 302 -16.95 3.11 18.36
C ASN A 302 -18.44 2.96 18.01
N LEU A 303 -19.23 2.59 19.02
CA LEU A 303 -20.68 2.52 18.92
C LEU A 303 -21.25 3.89 18.57
N ARG A 304 -22.47 3.89 18.04
CA ARG A 304 -23.20 5.08 17.64
C ARG A 304 -23.08 6.16 18.72
N VAL A 305 -22.67 7.36 18.33
CA VAL A 305 -23.09 8.54 19.08
C VAL A 305 -24.59 8.60 18.89
N HIS A 306 -25.36 8.10 19.85
CA HIS A 306 -26.72 8.57 19.99
C HIS A 306 -26.62 10.08 20.14
N LEU A 307 -27.24 10.81 19.21
CA LEU A 307 -27.64 12.19 19.45
C LEU A 307 -28.68 12.16 20.58
N GLN A 308 -28.23 11.92 21.82
CA GLN A 308 -29.01 12.19 23.01
C GLN A 308 -28.41 13.42 23.66
N SER A 309 -29.30 14.39 23.89
CA SER A 309 -29.12 15.67 24.57
C SER A 309 -28.11 16.65 23.96
N LEU A 310 -28.48 17.31 22.87
CA LEU A 310 -28.30 18.77 22.87
C LEU A 310 -29.46 19.34 23.72
N PRO A 311 -29.19 20.16 24.75
CA PRO A 311 -30.27 20.86 25.44
C PRO A 311 -31.04 21.71 24.41
N PRO A 312 -32.37 21.86 24.53
CA PRO A 312 -33.11 22.70 23.60
C PRO A 312 -32.54 24.13 23.67
N PRO A 313 -32.53 24.87 22.56
CA PRO A 313 -32.07 26.25 22.56
C PRO A 313 -32.89 27.01 23.61
N LEU A 314 -32.19 27.75 24.46
CA LEU A 314 -32.81 28.65 25.43
C LEU A 314 -33.78 29.55 24.66
N THR A 315 -35.07 29.29 24.81
CA THR A 315 -36.12 30.23 24.38
C THR A 315 -35.95 31.46 25.26
N GLY A 316 -35.40 32.52 24.68
CA GLY A 316 -35.43 33.84 25.30
C GLY A 316 -36.89 34.19 25.62
N ARG A 317 -37.18 34.40 26.91
CA ARG A 317 -38.39 35.09 27.32
C ARG A 317 -38.05 36.58 27.40
N SER A 318 -38.82 37.33 26.60
CA SER A 318 -39.28 38.72 26.74
C SER A 318 -38.31 39.75 27.32
#